data_AF-A0A7X7IRQ7-F1
#
_entry.id   AF-A0A7X7IRQ7-F1
#
_cell.length_a   1.000
_cell.length_b   1.000
_cell.length_c   1.000
_cell.angle_alpha   90.00
_cell.angle_beta   90.00
_cell.angle_gamma   90.00
#
_symmetry.space_group_name_H-M   'P 1'
#
loop_
_entity.id
_entity.type
_entity.pdbx_description
1 polymer ?
#
loop_
_entity_poly.entity_id
_entity_poly.type
_entity_poly.pdbx_seq_one_letter_code
_entity_poly.pdbx_strand_id
1 'polypeptide(L)' 'ADHWGQAGDWSMGDFNDDGVVNALDAAILAAHWGHVAVAEQSDPATAVPEPSALVILLGGLLALVARRGSKRRVR' A
#
# COMPACT_ATOMS: atom_id res chain seq x y z
N ALA A 1 -3.87 -23.80 -15.35
CA ALA A 1 -2.66 -22.96 -15.52
C ALA A 1 -2.82 -22.31 -16.87
N ASP A 2 -3.53 -21.19 -16.88
CA ASP A 2 -4.33 -20.83 -18.05
C ASP A 2 -3.51 -20.06 -19.10
N HIS A 3 -2.30 -19.63 -18.76
CA HIS A 3 -1.36 -18.91 -19.63
C HIS A 3 -0.10 -19.70 -20.00
N TRP A 4 -0.01 -20.99 -19.63
CA TRP A 4 1.18 -21.79 -19.88
C TRP A 4 1.42 -22.03 -21.38
N GLY A 5 2.64 -21.77 -21.84
CA GLY A 5 3.07 -21.88 -23.24
C GLY A 5 2.43 -20.83 -24.16
N GLN A 6 1.77 -19.82 -23.61
CA GLN A 6 1.13 -18.74 -24.37
C GLN A 6 2.00 -17.48 -24.33
N ALA A 7 1.71 -16.57 -25.26
CA ALA A 7 2.31 -15.26 -25.22
C ALA A 7 1.87 -14.50 -23.96
N GLY A 8 2.80 -13.83 -23.30
CA GLY A 8 2.55 -13.09 -22.07
C GLY A 8 3.48 -11.90 -21.95
N ASP A 9 3.13 -11.00 -21.04
CA ASP A 9 4.05 -9.99 -20.54
C ASP A 9 4.44 -10.34 -19.09
N TRP A 10 5.26 -9.48 -18.49
CA TRP A 10 5.67 -9.64 -17.10
C TRP A 10 4.49 -9.81 -16.12
N SER A 11 3.38 -9.12 -16.36
CA SER A 11 2.18 -9.22 -15.50
C SER A 11 1.46 -10.57 -15.64
N MET A 12 1.64 -11.25 -16.77
CA MET A 12 1.08 -12.56 -17.08
C MET A 12 2.00 -13.72 -16.69
N GLY A 13 3.26 -13.45 -16.33
CA GLY A 13 4.23 -14.44 -15.85
C GLY A 13 5.46 -14.65 -16.74
N ASP A 14 5.71 -13.78 -17.72
CA ASP A 14 6.95 -13.77 -18.50
C ASP A 14 8.03 -12.97 -17.76
N PHE A 15 8.84 -13.67 -16.97
CA PHE A 15 9.84 -13.05 -16.11
C PHE A 15 11.20 -12.87 -16.79
N ASN A 16 11.41 -13.48 -17.95
CA ASN A 16 12.63 -13.30 -18.74
C ASN A 16 12.44 -12.38 -19.96
N ASP A 17 11.23 -11.88 -20.21
CA ASP A 17 10.86 -10.97 -21.32
C ASP A 17 11.10 -11.62 -22.70
N ASP A 18 10.92 -12.94 -22.81
CA ASP A 18 11.03 -13.68 -24.08
C ASP A 18 9.70 -13.80 -24.85
N GLY A 19 8.63 -13.29 -24.25
CA GLY A 19 7.29 -13.25 -24.79
C GLY A 19 6.49 -14.53 -24.62
N VAL A 20 6.97 -15.55 -23.90
CA VAL A 20 6.28 -16.85 -23.73
C VAL A 20 6.40 -17.38 -22.31
N VAL A 21 5.27 -17.53 -21.61
CA VAL A 21 5.26 -18.07 -20.24
C VAL A 21 5.54 -19.57 -20.23
N ASN A 22 6.68 -20.00 -19.68
CA ASN A 22 7.13 -21.38 -19.70
C ASN A 22 7.97 -21.80 -18.47
N ALA A 23 8.68 -22.92 -18.58
CA ALA A 23 9.48 -23.48 -17.48
C ALA A 23 10.65 -22.60 -17.05
N LEU A 24 11.17 -21.77 -17.94
CA LEU A 24 12.23 -20.79 -17.63
C LEU A 24 11.70 -19.72 -16.66
N ASP A 25 10.49 -19.20 -16.87
CA ASP A 25 9.87 -18.24 -15.96
C ASP A 25 9.59 -18.86 -14.59
N ALA A 26 9.09 -20.09 -14.58
CA ALA A 26 8.87 -20.82 -13.33
C ALA A 26 10.18 -21.03 -12.56
N ALA A 27 11.30 -21.28 -13.25
CA ALA A 27 12.61 -21.40 -12.63
C ALA A 27 13.12 -20.06 -12.05
N ILE A 28 12.85 -18.94 -12.73
CA ILE A 28 13.14 -17.60 -12.21
C ILE A 28 12.33 -17.34 -10.94
N LEU A 29 11.01 -17.58 -10.98
CA LEU A 29 10.15 -17.42 -9.82
C LEU A 29 10.61 -18.30 -8.65
N ALA A 30 11.00 -19.55 -8.92
CA ALA A 30 11.52 -20.45 -7.90
C ALA A 30 12.84 -19.95 -7.30
N ALA A 31 13.75 -19.42 -8.12
CA ALA A 31 15.03 -18.86 -7.68
C ALA A 31 14.86 -17.62 -6.79
N HIS A 32 13.76 -16.87 -6.97
CA HIS A 32 13.44 -15.68 -6.20
C HIS A 32 12.34 -15.94 -5.14
N TRP A 33 11.87 -17.17 -4.97
CA TRP A 33 10.79 -17.46 -4.04
C TRP A 33 11.22 -17.19 -2.60
N GLY A 34 10.46 -16.40 -1.87
CA GLY A 34 10.79 -16.01 -0.50
C GLY A 34 11.93 -15.01 -0.39
N HIS A 35 12.48 -14.50 -1.50
CA HIS A 35 13.31 -13.30 -1.46
C HIS A 35 12.40 -12.11 -1.15
N VAL A 36 12.44 -11.66 0.09
CA VAL A 36 12.02 -10.31 0.43
C VAL A 36 13.10 -9.41 -0.15
N ALA A 37 12.78 -8.66 -1.21
CA ALA A 37 13.57 -7.49 -1.50
C ALA A 37 13.53 -6.67 -0.21
N VAL A 38 14.64 -6.64 0.54
CA VAL A 38 14.92 -5.52 1.41
C VAL A 38 15.11 -4.38 0.44
N ALA A 39 14.00 -3.86 -0.04
CA ALA A 39 14.01 -2.52 -0.52
C ALA A 39 14.57 -1.75 0.67
N GLU A 40 15.70 -1.11 0.45
CA GLU A 40 15.98 0.18 1.07
C GLU A 40 14.87 1.17 0.63
N GLN A 41 13.60 0.78 0.76
CA GLN A 41 12.49 1.65 0.94
C GLN A 41 12.76 2.20 2.33
N SER A 42 13.35 3.38 2.33
CA SER A 42 12.66 4.51 2.92
C SER A 42 11.15 4.24 2.92
N ASP A 43 10.70 3.56 3.96
CA ASP A 43 9.32 3.48 4.36
C ASP A 43 9.16 4.73 5.24
N PRO A 44 8.76 5.90 4.70
CA PRO A 44 7.98 6.77 5.53
C PRO A 44 6.68 6.01 5.70
N ALA A 45 6.65 5.02 6.63
CA ALA A 45 5.52 4.18 7.00
C ALA A 45 4.28 4.92 6.54
N THR A 46 3.75 4.55 5.35
CA THR A 46 2.82 5.44 4.63
C THR A 46 1.80 5.80 5.66
N ALA A 47 1.82 7.06 6.12
CA ALA A 47 1.16 7.42 7.35
C ALA A 47 -0.32 7.49 6.99
N VAL A 48 -0.92 6.30 6.84
CA VAL A 48 -2.33 6.08 6.64
C VAL A 48 -2.89 6.61 7.93
N PRO A 49 -3.56 7.77 7.91
CA PRO A 49 -4.16 8.29 9.12
C PRO A 49 -5.11 7.19 9.59
N GLU A 50 -4.83 6.65 10.78
CA GLU A 50 -5.73 5.66 11.36
C GLU A 50 -7.15 6.24 11.33
N PRO A 51 -8.19 5.44 11.08
CA PRO A 51 -9.56 5.95 10.98
C PRO A 51 -10.00 6.79 12.20
N SER A 52 -9.34 6.61 13.35
CA SER A 52 -9.49 7.37 14.59
C SER A 52 -8.84 8.77 14.58
N ALA A 53 -7.83 9.02 13.75
CA ALA A 53 -7.11 10.30 13.69
C ALA A 53 -8.04 11.44 13.28
N LEU A 54 -8.95 11.19 12.32
CA LEU A 54 -9.98 12.14 11.92
C LEU A 54 -10.97 12.41 13.06
N VAL A 55 -11.39 11.37 13.79
CA VAL A 55 -12.34 11.49 14.91
C VAL A 55 -11.77 12.37 16.03
N ILE A 56 -10.49 12.18 16.38
CA ILE A 56 -9.82 12.98 17.40
C ILE A 56 -9.66 14.44 16.95
N LEU A 57 -9.28 14.69 15.70
CA LEU A 57 -9.16 16.04 15.13
C LEU A 57 -10.51 16.78 15.14
N LEU A 58 -11.55 16.15 14.62
CA LEU A 58 -12.91 16.70 14.58
C LEU A 58 -13.45 16.94 15.99
N GLY A 59 -13.29 15.97 16.89
CA GLY A 59 -13.68 16.11 18.30
C GLY A 59 -12.93 17.24 19.01
N GLY A 60 -11.63 17.37 18.78
CA GLY A 60 -10.79 18.45 19.30
C GLY A 60 -11.21 19.83 18.80
N LEU A 61 -11.49 19.96 17.49
CA LEU A 61 -11.97 21.21 16.88
C LEU A 61 -13.35 21.62 17.43
N LEU A 62 -14.29 20.67 17.55
CA LEU A 62 -15.61 20.91 18.13
C LEU A 62 -15.51 21.36 19.61
N ALA A 63 -14.66 20.69 20.40
CA ALA A 63 -14.41 21.08 21.78
C ALA A 63 -13.82 22.51 21.87
N LEU A 64 -12.92 22.89 20.95
CA LEU A 64 -12.33 24.23 20.93
C LEU A 64 -13.37 25.31 20.59
N VAL A 65 -14.26 25.05 19.63
CA VAL A 65 -15.35 25.97 19.26
C VAL A 65 -16.35 26.12 20.41
N ALA A 66 -16.76 25.02 21.04
CA ALA A 66 -17.68 25.04 22.19
C ALA A 66 -17.11 25.85 23.37
N ARG A 67 -15.81 25.70 23.66
CA ARG A 67 -15.12 26.46 24.73
C ARG A 67 -15.07 27.97 24.45
N ARG A 68 -14.99 28.39 23.19
CA ARG A 68 -14.99 29.83 22.81
C ARG A 68 -16.38 30.46 22.95
N GLY A 69 -17.45 29.69 22.73
CA GLY A 69 -18.84 30.14 22.90
C GLY A 69 -19.21 30.38 24.38
N SER A 70 -18.80 29.49 25.28
CA SER A 70 -19.09 29.63 26.71
C SER A 70 -18.41 30.84 27.35
N LYS A 71 -17.20 31.21 26.89
CA LYS A 71 -16.53 32.44 27.37
C LYS A 71 -17.21 33.73 26.91
N ARG A 72 -17.95 33.71 25.80
CA ARG A 72 -18.67 34.88 25.27
C ARG A 72 -20.04 35.09 25.91
N ARG A 73 -20.65 34.04 26.48
CA ARG A 73 -21.95 34.11 27.17
C ARG A 73 -21.87 34.55 28.64
N VAL A 74 -20.66 34.67 29.22
CA VAL A 74 -20.43 35.06 30.62
C VAL A 74 -19.95 36.52 30.73
N ARG A 75 -20.22 37.35 29.71
CA ARG A 75 -20.02 38.81 29.75
C ARG A 75 -21.34 39.52 29.52
#